data_AF-Q8DGK3-F1
#
_entry.id   AF-Q8DGK3-F1
#
_cell.length_a   1.000
_cell.length_b   1.000
_cell.length_c   1.000
_cell.angle_alpha   90.00
_cell.angle_beta   90.00
_cell.angle_gamma   90.00
#
_symmetry.space_group_name_H-M   'P 1'
#
loop_
_entity.id
_entity.type
_entity.pdbx_description
1 polymer ?
#
loop_
_entity_poly.entity_id
_entity_poly.type
_entity_poly.pdbx_seq_one_letter_code
_entity_poly.pdbx_strand_id
1 'polypeptide(L)'
;MKIAHIGLPKTASTFLQKHYFSKLPFCFYSTQSPYTWPIEFRFIWATHLFWYEDLLNKNALKLRDERIHHFRVAVSKEVEGWKKGVRCWARTIECESILLSAEGLCGLSAEMTDVHMELLRCAGVEKAMFVIRRQDKYALSLWRQFILREDRFSRFVNFATLFGCNNDNPIVDLDWSRYIEALHAVFGRENVLVLPYEMMIEAPDLFFFRFESFAELEHGQSRPDMGIRENLSSRDETYRGYVMDDWLVFDRLPLLRRAWRRLARSIPFIKDMGSIIHETRVSDSMLELLLTRYRDSNARLQEKIDVDLRDYGYL
;
A
#
# COMPACT_ATOMS: atom_id res chain seq x y z
N MET A 1 -12.99 -4.73 21.73
CA MET A 1 -11.61 -4.65 21.18
C MET A 1 -11.65 -4.11 19.76
N LYS A 2 -10.78 -3.15 19.41
CA LYS A 2 -10.74 -2.56 18.06
C LYS A 2 -9.38 -2.79 17.41
N ILE A 3 -9.36 -3.47 16.27
CA ILE A 3 -8.15 -3.83 15.53
C ILE A 3 -8.14 -3.12 14.18
N ALA A 4 -6.98 -2.64 13.76
CA ALA A 4 -6.74 -2.18 12.39
C ALA A 4 -5.77 -3.11 11.66
N HIS A 5 -6.18 -3.64 10.52
CA HIS A 5 -5.27 -4.22 9.53
C HIS A 5 -4.79 -3.12 8.57
N ILE A 6 -3.51 -2.80 8.67
CA ILE A 6 -2.82 -1.80 7.86
C ILE A 6 -2.52 -2.43 6.49
N GLY A 7 -3.47 -2.34 5.58
CA GLY A 7 -3.35 -3.00 4.28
C GLY A 7 -2.29 -2.33 3.39
N LEU A 8 -1.36 -3.14 2.91
CA LEU A 8 -0.45 -2.81 1.82
C LEU A 8 -0.97 -3.50 0.53
N PRO A 9 -1.00 -2.84 -0.64
CA PRO A 9 -1.29 -3.54 -1.88
C PRO A 9 -0.29 -4.69 -2.06
N LYS A 10 -0.64 -5.74 -2.80
CA LYS A 10 0.29 -6.85 -3.11
C LYS A 10 0.82 -7.65 -1.90
N THR A 11 0.25 -7.51 -0.72
CA THR A 11 0.53 -8.36 0.45
C THR A 11 -0.66 -9.23 0.84
N ALA A 12 -1.48 -9.61 -0.16
CA ALA A 12 -2.72 -10.33 0.01
C ALA A 12 -3.78 -9.63 0.89
N SER A 13 -3.66 -8.32 1.11
CA SER A 13 -4.68 -7.51 1.79
C SER A 13 -6.11 -7.77 1.27
N THR A 14 -6.34 -7.69 -0.05
CA THR A 14 -7.66 -8.03 -0.64
C THR A 14 -8.11 -9.47 -0.34
N PHE A 15 -7.19 -10.44 -0.38
CA PHE A 15 -7.52 -11.84 -0.08
C PHE A 15 -7.93 -12.00 1.39
N LEU A 16 -7.14 -11.45 2.32
CA LEU A 16 -7.46 -11.46 3.75
C LEU A 16 -8.80 -10.77 4.02
N GLN A 17 -9.05 -9.61 3.40
CA GLN A 17 -10.29 -8.85 3.54
C GLN A 17 -11.53 -9.64 3.10
N LYS A 18 -11.48 -10.29 1.94
CA LYS A 18 -12.64 -10.99 1.37
C LYS A 18 -12.85 -12.38 1.95
N HIS A 19 -11.77 -13.12 2.20
CA HIS A 19 -11.83 -14.56 2.43
C HIS A 19 -11.58 -14.98 3.87
N TYR A 20 -11.00 -14.10 4.69
CA TYR A 20 -10.67 -14.38 6.08
C TYR A 20 -11.33 -13.39 7.05
N PHE A 21 -10.95 -12.11 7.04
CA PHE A 21 -11.40 -11.09 7.99
C PHE A 21 -12.92 -10.90 8.02
N SER A 22 -13.57 -11.02 6.88
CA SER A 22 -15.03 -10.93 6.75
C SER A 22 -15.81 -12.06 7.43
N LYS A 23 -15.13 -13.16 7.79
CA LYS A 23 -15.71 -14.35 8.43
C LYS A 23 -15.40 -14.43 9.93
N LEU A 24 -14.68 -13.45 10.46
CA LEU A 24 -14.33 -13.38 11.87
C LEU A 24 -15.47 -12.72 12.67
N PRO A 25 -15.56 -12.94 13.99
CA PRO A 25 -16.62 -12.39 14.83
C PRO A 25 -16.40 -10.90 15.17
N PHE A 26 -16.08 -10.08 14.17
CA PHE A 26 -15.93 -8.63 14.28
C PHE A 26 -17.00 -7.91 13.46
N CYS A 27 -17.36 -6.70 13.87
CA CYS A 27 -17.93 -5.74 12.93
C CYS A 27 -16.83 -5.30 11.95
N PHE A 28 -16.92 -5.82 10.73
CA PHE A 28 -15.87 -5.69 9.73
C PHE A 28 -16.13 -4.55 8.75
N TYR A 29 -15.12 -3.67 8.61
CA TYR A 29 -15.14 -2.57 7.65
C TYR A 29 -13.94 -2.67 6.71
N SER A 30 -14.19 -2.51 5.41
CA SER A 30 -13.11 -2.53 4.43
C SER A 30 -13.36 -1.60 3.26
N THR A 31 -12.27 -1.19 2.60
CA THR A 31 -12.30 -0.48 1.32
C THR A 31 -12.61 -1.41 0.13
N GLN A 32 -12.65 -2.73 0.34
CA GLN A 32 -13.02 -3.70 -0.69
C GLN A 32 -14.54 -3.93 -0.72
N SER A 33 -15.11 -3.94 -1.92
CA SER A 33 -16.50 -4.37 -2.13
C SER A 33 -16.68 -5.84 -1.70
N PRO A 34 -17.82 -6.21 -1.08
CA PRO A 34 -19.04 -5.42 -0.87
C PRO A 34 -19.07 -4.63 0.45
N TYR A 35 -17.98 -4.57 1.20
CA TYR A 35 -17.94 -3.91 2.50
C TYR A 35 -17.96 -2.39 2.36
N THR A 36 -18.50 -1.73 3.38
CA THR A 36 -18.56 -0.27 3.44
C THR A 36 -17.42 0.25 4.29
N TRP A 37 -16.73 1.28 3.79
CA TRP A 37 -15.75 2.02 4.57
C TRP A 37 -16.41 3.23 5.25
N PRO A 38 -16.22 3.47 6.56
CA PRO A 38 -16.86 4.60 7.22
C PRO A 38 -16.40 5.93 6.65
N ILE A 39 -17.33 6.87 6.51
CA ILE A 39 -17.09 8.18 5.86
C ILE A 39 -16.09 9.04 6.65
N GLU A 40 -16.05 8.87 7.97
CA GLU A 40 -15.15 9.57 8.89
C GLU A 40 -13.68 9.18 8.66
N PHE A 41 -13.44 8.05 8.01
CA PHE A 41 -12.10 7.56 7.65
C PHE A 41 -11.72 7.94 6.22
N ARG A 42 -12.40 8.92 5.61
CA ARG A 42 -12.04 9.45 4.30
C ARG A 42 -10.67 10.14 4.25
N PHE A 43 -10.07 10.40 5.41
CA PHE A 43 -8.72 10.96 5.50
C PHE A 43 -7.71 10.14 4.70
N ILE A 44 -7.87 8.81 4.57
CA ILE A 44 -6.96 7.94 3.80
C ILE A 44 -6.86 8.39 2.34
N TRP A 45 -7.95 8.82 1.72
CA TRP A 45 -7.91 9.30 0.33
C TRP A 45 -7.36 10.72 0.25
N ALA A 46 -7.69 11.58 1.23
CA ALA A 46 -7.22 12.96 1.27
C ALA A 46 -5.71 13.05 1.46
N THR A 47 -5.15 12.28 2.40
CA THR A 47 -3.69 12.23 2.65
C THR A 47 -2.92 11.71 1.44
N HIS A 48 -3.43 10.68 0.74
CA HIS A 48 -2.85 10.25 -0.52
C HIS A 48 -2.90 11.35 -1.58
N LEU A 49 -4.02 12.06 -1.71
CA LEU A 49 -4.13 13.15 -2.67
C LEU A 49 -3.08 14.24 -2.39
N PHE A 50 -2.90 14.62 -1.11
CA PHE A 50 -1.88 15.60 -0.70
C PHE A 50 -0.45 15.12 -0.98
N TRP A 51 -0.17 13.83 -0.75
CA TRP A 51 1.14 13.25 -1.04
C TRP A 51 1.43 13.18 -2.54
N TYR A 52 0.41 12.87 -3.34
CA TYR A 52 0.51 12.71 -4.79
C TYR A 52 0.36 14.02 -5.57
N GLU A 53 0.11 15.13 -4.90
CA GLU A 53 -0.28 16.35 -5.60
C GLU A 53 0.75 16.78 -6.64
N ASP A 54 2.05 16.69 -6.34
CA ASP A 54 3.10 17.03 -7.31
C ASP A 54 3.21 16.00 -8.45
N LEU A 55 3.04 14.70 -8.17
CA LEU A 55 2.98 13.67 -9.21
C LEU A 55 1.78 13.85 -10.15
N LEU A 56 0.66 14.33 -9.62
CA LEU A 56 -0.57 14.56 -10.36
C LEU A 56 -0.55 15.89 -11.12
N ASN A 57 -0.03 16.95 -10.50
CA ASN A 57 0.05 18.30 -11.06
C ASN A 57 1.28 18.52 -11.94
N LYS A 58 2.26 17.61 -11.88
CA LYS A 58 3.46 17.56 -12.73
C LYS A 58 4.28 18.85 -12.79
N ASN A 59 4.32 19.60 -11.69
CA ASN A 59 5.47 20.46 -11.44
C ASN A 59 6.71 19.56 -11.33
N ALA A 60 7.93 20.11 -11.53
CA ALA A 60 9.16 19.37 -11.34
C ALA A 60 9.06 18.52 -10.06
N LEU A 61 9.41 17.23 -10.14
CA LEU A 61 9.26 16.29 -9.02
C LEU A 61 9.88 16.94 -7.78
N LYS A 62 9.03 17.21 -6.79
CA LYS A 62 9.48 17.89 -5.58
C LYS A 62 10.55 17.03 -4.92
N LEU A 63 11.53 17.69 -4.30
CA LEU A 63 12.43 16.98 -3.41
C LEU A 63 11.63 16.36 -2.26
N ARG A 64 12.12 15.29 -1.65
CA ARG A 64 11.40 14.57 -0.59
C ARG A 64 10.94 15.52 0.50
N ASP A 65 11.84 16.39 0.94
CA ASP A 65 11.60 17.34 2.03
C ASP A 65 10.53 18.37 1.67
N GLU A 66 10.50 18.82 0.42
CA GLU A 66 9.47 19.72 -0.08
C GLU A 66 8.09 19.03 -0.11
N ARG A 67 8.04 17.75 -0.50
CA ARG A 67 6.80 16.95 -0.45
C ARG A 67 6.33 16.74 0.98
N ILE A 68 7.24 16.38 1.89
CA ILE A 68 6.93 16.22 3.32
C ILE A 68 6.43 17.54 3.91
N HIS A 69 7.09 18.66 3.63
CA HIS A 69 6.67 19.97 4.09
C HIS A 69 5.26 20.31 3.59
N HIS A 70 5.04 20.16 2.28
CA HIS A 70 3.75 20.41 1.65
C HIS A 70 2.65 19.52 2.26
N PHE A 71 2.92 18.22 2.40
CA PHE A 71 2.00 17.26 3.03
C PHE A 71 1.63 17.69 4.45
N ARG A 72 2.61 18.06 5.28
CA ARG A 72 2.38 18.51 6.66
C ARG A 72 1.53 19.77 6.72
N VAL A 73 1.78 20.74 5.83
CA VAL A 73 0.97 21.98 5.74
C VAL A 73 -0.46 21.70 5.30
N ALA A 74 -0.67 20.75 4.39
CA ALA A 74 -2.02 20.35 3.97
C ALA A 74 -2.76 19.61 5.10
N VAL A 75 -2.10 18.64 5.74
CA VAL A 75 -2.69 17.85 6.84
C VAL A 75 -3.01 18.71 8.05
N SER A 76 -2.16 19.67 8.42
CA SER A 76 -2.38 20.50 9.61
C SER A 76 -3.67 21.33 9.56
N LYS A 77 -4.18 21.61 8.35
CA LYS A 77 -5.45 22.30 8.13
C LYS A 77 -6.67 21.42 8.35
N GLU A 78 -6.53 20.11 8.15
CA GLU A 78 -7.65 19.16 8.09
C GLU A 78 -7.72 18.22 9.32
N VAL A 79 -6.57 17.94 9.95
CA VAL A 79 -6.41 16.83 10.91
C VAL A 79 -7.34 16.92 12.11
N GLU A 80 -7.61 18.11 12.65
CA GLU A 80 -8.53 18.26 13.79
C GLU A 80 -9.98 17.95 13.41
N GLY A 81 -10.38 18.27 12.18
CA GLY A 81 -11.67 17.86 11.62
C GLY A 81 -11.79 16.35 11.52
N TRP A 82 -10.74 15.68 11.03
CA TRP A 82 -10.69 14.21 10.97
C TRP A 82 -10.71 13.57 12.36
N LYS A 83 -9.93 14.08 13.32
CA LYS A 83 -9.95 13.62 14.73
C LYS A 83 -11.34 13.70 15.34
N LYS A 84 -12.05 14.82 15.11
CA LYS A 84 -13.44 14.97 15.58
C LYS A 84 -14.36 13.94 14.93
N GLY A 85 -14.24 13.72 13.62
CA GLY A 85 -15.02 12.74 12.87
C GLY A 85 -14.85 11.33 13.41
N VAL A 86 -13.60 10.85 13.49
CA VAL A 86 -13.32 9.47 13.94
C VAL A 86 -13.68 9.23 15.42
N ARG A 87 -13.56 10.24 16.28
CA ARG A 87 -14.04 10.17 17.68
C ARG A 87 -15.56 10.11 17.76
N CYS A 88 -16.26 10.83 16.90
CA CYS A 88 -17.73 10.77 16.82
C CYS A 88 -18.16 9.36 16.42
N TRP A 89 -17.61 8.84 15.32
CA TRP A 89 -17.85 7.46 14.88
C TRP A 89 -17.56 6.43 15.98
N ALA A 90 -16.46 6.59 16.70
CA ALA A 90 -16.07 5.66 17.77
C ALA A 90 -17.05 5.61 18.95
N ARG A 91 -17.85 6.68 19.16
CA ARG A 91 -18.89 6.77 20.20
C ARG A 91 -20.26 6.28 19.73
N THR A 92 -20.52 6.32 18.44
CA THR A 92 -21.82 5.95 17.86
C THR A 92 -21.88 4.50 17.44
N ILE A 93 -20.72 3.83 17.26
CA ILE A 93 -20.69 2.43 16.91
C ILE A 93 -21.12 1.54 18.09
N GLU A 94 -22.13 0.70 17.89
CA GLU A 94 -22.69 -0.18 18.92
C GLU A 94 -21.90 -1.49 19.07
N CYS A 95 -20.98 -1.79 18.15
CA CYS A 95 -20.23 -3.04 18.14
C CYS A 95 -19.10 -3.02 19.17
N GLU A 96 -19.08 -4.02 20.05
CA GLU A 96 -18.03 -4.20 21.06
C GLU A 96 -16.66 -4.52 20.43
N SER A 97 -16.67 -5.24 19.31
CA SER A 97 -15.48 -5.70 18.61
C SER A 97 -15.51 -5.30 17.14
N ILE A 98 -14.44 -4.65 16.68
CA ILE A 98 -14.33 -4.05 15.35
C ILE A 98 -13.02 -4.44 14.70
N LEU A 99 -13.09 -4.74 13.39
CA LEU A 99 -11.92 -4.89 12.54
C LEU A 99 -12.01 -3.92 11.35
N LEU A 100 -11.08 -2.96 11.32
CA LEU A 100 -10.91 -2.03 10.20
C LEU A 100 -9.81 -2.56 9.29
N SER A 101 -10.05 -2.71 7.98
CA SER A 101 -9.04 -3.19 7.05
C SER A 101 -9.06 -2.45 5.72
N ALA A 102 -8.00 -1.70 5.42
CA ALA A 102 -7.95 -0.91 4.18
C ALA A 102 -6.57 -0.94 3.54
N GLU A 103 -6.54 -1.25 2.24
CA GLU A 103 -5.39 -0.96 1.39
C GLU A 103 -5.26 0.56 1.29
N GLY A 104 -4.18 1.11 1.85
CA GLY A 104 -3.94 2.56 1.90
C GLY A 104 -3.78 3.13 3.31
N LEU A 105 -4.10 2.38 4.36
CA LEU A 105 -3.74 2.78 5.73
C LEU A 105 -2.22 2.89 5.91
N CYS A 106 -1.45 2.07 5.20
CA CYS A 106 0.01 2.19 5.16
C CYS A 106 0.47 3.49 4.49
N GLY A 107 -0.33 4.14 3.64
CA GLY A 107 0.16 5.24 2.82
C GLY A 107 1.27 4.81 1.85
N LEU A 108 2.03 5.79 1.34
CA LEU A 108 3.25 5.55 0.56
C LEU A 108 4.53 6.01 1.27
N SER A 109 4.39 6.59 2.46
CA SER A 109 5.50 7.08 3.25
C SER A 109 5.22 6.89 4.73
N ALA A 110 6.29 6.86 5.53
CA ALA A 110 6.17 6.81 6.98
C ALA A 110 5.43 8.05 7.53
N GLU A 111 5.63 9.22 6.93
CA GLU A 111 5.00 10.47 7.38
C GLU A 111 3.47 10.44 7.23
N MET A 112 2.95 9.75 6.20
CA MET A 112 1.51 9.50 6.08
C MET A 112 1.02 8.51 7.14
N THR A 113 1.82 7.49 7.42
CA THR A 113 1.50 6.45 8.40
C THR A 113 1.36 7.05 9.79
N ASP A 114 2.26 7.95 10.20
CA ASP A 114 2.17 8.67 11.48
C ASP A 114 0.78 9.28 11.69
N VAL A 115 0.31 10.03 10.68
CA VAL A 115 -1.01 10.69 10.71
C VAL A 115 -2.14 9.66 10.77
N HIS A 116 -2.07 8.61 9.96
CA HIS A 116 -3.09 7.57 9.95
C HIS A 116 -3.19 6.84 11.29
N MET A 117 -2.06 6.51 11.92
CA MET A 117 -2.04 5.80 13.19
C MET A 117 -2.61 6.67 14.31
N GLU A 118 -2.26 7.96 14.36
CA GLU A 118 -2.84 8.91 15.31
C GLU A 118 -4.37 9.01 15.17
N LEU A 119 -4.87 9.05 13.93
CA LEU A 119 -6.32 9.08 13.65
C LEU A 119 -7.01 7.78 14.03
N LEU A 120 -6.40 6.62 13.74
CA LEU A 120 -6.90 5.32 14.19
C LEU A 120 -6.96 5.26 15.73
N ARG A 121 -5.92 5.75 16.42
CA ARG A 121 -5.91 5.83 17.89
C ARG A 121 -7.03 6.72 18.42
N CYS A 122 -7.30 7.86 17.76
CA CYS A 122 -8.45 8.71 18.08
C CYS A 122 -9.80 8.01 17.86
N ALA A 123 -9.87 7.04 16.95
CA ALA A 123 -11.05 6.19 16.75
C ALA A 123 -11.19 5.06 17.81
N GLY A 124 -10.27 5.00 18.76
CA GLY A 124 -10.21 3.97 19.79
C GLY A 124 -9.62 2.65 19.29
N VAL A 125 -8.88 2.62 18.18
CA VAL A 125 -8.12 1.43 17.79
C VAL A 125 -7.07 1.14 18.86
N GLU A 126 -7.04 -0.10 19.29
CA GLU A 126 -6.17 -0.61 20.35
C GLU A 126 -4.97 -1.35 19.77
N LYS A 127 -5.22 -2.17 18.74
CA LYS A 127 -4.23 -3.06 18.13
C LYS A 127 -4.09 -2.81 16.64
N ALA A 128 -2.89 -2.99 16.09
CA ALA A 128 -2.61 -2.89 14.67
C ALA A 128 -1.91 -4.14 14.15
N MET A 129 -2.35 -4.65 13.00
CA MET A 129 -1.68 -5.70 12.25
C MET A 129 -1.12 -5.10 10.96
N PHE A 130 0.14 -5.41 10.64
CA PHE A 130 0.77 -5.00 9.38
C PHE A 130 1.38 -6.20 8.66
N VAL A 131 0.98 -6.41 7.40
CA VAL A 131 1.58 -7.44 6.56
C VAL A 131 2.63 -6.81 5.65
N ILE A 132 3.89 -7.12 5.92
CA ILE A 132 5.02 -6.67 5.11
C ILE A 132 5.31 -7.67 4.00
N ARG A 133 6.04 -7.24 2.98
CA ARG A 133 6.53 -8.10 1.91
C ARG A 133 7.94 -7.71 1.52
N ARG A 134 8.72 -8.68 1.05
CA ARG A 134 10.10 -8.45 0.63
C ARG A 134 10.19 -7.33 -0.41
N GLN A 135 11.07 -6.36 -0.20
CA GLN A 135 11.04 -5.08 -0.90
C GLN A 135 11.14 -5.21 -2.42
N ASP A 136 12.01 -6.07 -2.93
CA ASP A 136 12.15 -6.36 -4.37
C ASP A 136 10.86 -6.90 -4.99
N LYS A 137 10.24 -7.91 -4.34
CA LYS A 137 9.02 -8.54 -4.81
C LYS A 137 7.83 -7.60 -4.72
N TYR A 138 7.75 -6.83 -3.64
CA TYR A 138 6.74 -5.81 -3.46
C TYR A 138 6.86 -4.71 -4.52
N ALA A 139 8.04 -4.11 -4.68
CA ALA A 139 8.29 -3.03 -5.63
C ALA A 139 7.98 -3.46 -7.06
N LEU A 140 8.47 -4.65 -7.49
CA LEU A 140 8.18 -5.19 -8.82
C LEU A 140 6.68 -5.41 -9.03
N SER A 141 6.00 -6.02 -8.06
CA SER A 141 4.57 -6.30 -8.17
C SER A 141 3.73 -5.02 -8.18
N LEU A 142 4.13 -4.00 -7.41
CA LEU A 142 3.45 -2.70 -7.36
C LEU A 142 3.66 -1.92 -8.64
N TRP A 143 4.91 -1.86 -9.13
CA TRP A 143 5.24 -1.25 -10.42
C TRP A 143 4.34 -1.82 -11.51
N ARG A 144 4.32 -3.16 -11.62
CA ARG A 144 3.54 -3.86 -12.66
C ARG A 144 2.07 -3.53 -12.59
N GLN A 145 1.51 -3.40 -11.39
CA GLN A 145 0.14 -2.92 -11.23
C GLN A 145 -0.03 -1.49 -11.76
N PHE A 146 0.85 -0.56 -11.37
CA PHE A 146 0.73 0.85 -11.77
C PHE A 146 0.78 1.05 -13.28
N ILE A 147 1.56 0.25 -14.01
CA ILE A 147 1.72 0.46 -15.45
C ILE A 147 0.89 -0.49 -16.29
N LEU A 148 0.84 -1.79 -15.97
CA LEU A 148 0.09 -2.75 -16.78
C LEU A 148 -1.42 -2.65 -16.56
N ARG A 149 -1.86 -2.37 -15.33
CA ARG A 149 -3.29 -2.40 -14.98
C ARG A 149 -3.90 -1.02 -14.90
N GLU A 150 -3.26 -0.15 -14.15
CA GLU A 150 -3.87 1.13 -13.80
C GLU A 150 -3.49 2.23 -14.79
N ASP A 151 -2.41 2.01 -15.54
CA ASP A 151 -1.85 3.00 -16.45
C ASP A 151 -1.60 4.36 -15.76
N ARG A 152 -1.38 4.32 -14.43
CA ARG A 152 -1.47 5.45 -13.50
C ARG A 152 -0.43 6.52 -13.83
N PHE A 153 0.77 6.06 -14.16
CA PHE A 153 1.93 6.91 -14.46
C PHE A 153 2.35 6.90 -15.92
N SER A 154 1.66 6.17 -16.81
CA SER A 154 1.89 6.22 -18.27
C SER A 154 3.40 6.28 -18.67
N ARG A 155 4.28 5.55 -17.96
CA ARG A 155 5.75 5.52 -18.09
C ARG A 155 6.59 6.72 -17.59
N PHE A 156 5.99 7.78 -17.07
CA PHE A 156 6.72 8.97 -16.57
C PHE A 156 7.66 8.69 -15.41
N VAL A 157 7.37 7.64 -14.65
CA VAL A 157 8.17 7.23 -13.51
C VAL A 157 8.68 5.83 -13.78
N ASN A 158 9.99 5.71 -14.01
CA ASN A 158 10.64 4.41 -14.14
C ASN A 158 10.79 3.74 -12.76
N PHE A 159 11.20 2.46 -12.75
CA PHE A 159 11.34 1.69 -11.52
C PHE A 159 12.30 2.35 -10.51
N ALA A 160 13.46 2.77 -10.98
CA ALA A 160 14.49 3.38 -10.15
C ALA A 160 14.05 4.71 -9.52
N THR A 161 13.28 5.54 -10.24
CA THR A 161 12.73 6.79 -9.71
C THR A 161 11.63 6.52 -8.68
N LEU A 162 10.78 5.53 -8.91
CA LEU A 162 9.66 5.24 -8.01
C LEU A 162 10.13 4.72 -6.65
N PHE A 163 11.15 3.86 -6.66
CA PHE A 163 11.64 3.14 -5.47
C PHE A 163 13.06 3.51 -5.02
N GLY A 164 13.70 4.50 -5.66
CA GLY A 164 14.99 5.05 -5.22
C GLY A 164 16.19 4.14 -5.46
N CYS A 165 16.20 3.34 -6.54
CA CYS A 165 17.37 2.49 -6.85
C CYS A 165 18.62 3.32 -7.20
N ASN A 166 18.45 4.49 -7.82
CA ASN A 166 19.56 5.32 -8.29
C ASN A 166 19.63 6.70 -7.59
N ASN A 167 18.64 7.05 -6.77
CA ASN A 167 18.49 8.36 -6.15
C ASN A 167 18.00 8.20 -4.71
N ASP A 168 18.35 9.13 -3.83
CA ASP A 168 17.92 9.14 -2.42
C ASP A 168 16.52 9.68 -2.16
N ASN A 169 15.76 9.92 -3.22
CA ASN A 169 14.40 10.45 -3.13
C ASN A 169 13.38 9.50 -3.77
N PRO A 170 13.15 8.31 -3.17
CA PRO A 170 12.08 7.43 -3.61
C PRO A 170 10.72 8.09 -3.40
N ILE A 171 9.83 7.92 -4.37
CA ILE A 171 8.42 8.36 -4.26
C ILE A 171 7.64 7.45 -3.31
N VAL A 172 7.93 6.16 -3.35
CA VAL A 172 7.34 5.12 -2.49
C VAL A 172 8.41 4.66 -1.51
N ASP A 173 8.16 4.85 -0.22
CA ASP A 173 9.06 4.40 0.83
C ASP A 173 8.90 2.89 1.06
N LEU A 174 10.04 2.20 1.20
CA LEU A 174 10.12 0.76 1.47
C LEU A 174 10.89 0.47 2.77
N ASP A 175 11.20 1.50 3.56
CA ASP A 175 11.82 1.37 4.88
C ASP A 175 10.77 0.90 5.90
N TRP A 176 10.43 -0.39 5.86
CA TRP A 176 9.47 -1.02 6.75
C TRP A 176 9.76 -0.78 8.23
N SER A 177 11.04 -0.64 8.64
CA SER A 177 11.40 -0.29 10.01
C SER A 177 10.76 1.03 10.45
N ARG A 178 10.75 2.05 9.59
CA ARG A 178 10.12 3.36 9.90
C ARG A 178 8.60 3.26 10.05
N TYR A 179 7.95 2.44 9.23
CA TYR A 179 6.52 2.17 9.38
C TYR A 179 6.23 1.51 10.73
N ILE A 180 7.01 0.49 11.11
CA ILE A 180 6.84 -0.19 12.40
C ILE A 180 7.11 0.74 13.58
N GLU A 181 8.09 1.65 13.47
CA GLU A 181 8.33 2.68 14.47
C GLU A 181 7.11 3.58 14.68
N ALA A 182 6.47 4.02 13.60
CA ALA A 182 5.23 4.81 13.66
C ALA A 182 4.10 4.05 14.37
N LEU A 183 3.93 2.76 14.04
CA LEU A 183 2.92 1.91 14.69
C LEU A 183 3.23 1.73 16.18
N HIS A 184 4.47 1.37 16.54
CA HIS A 184 4.89 1.18 17.94
C HIS A 184 4.76 2.45 18.76
N ALA A 185 5.08 3.62 18.19
CA ALA A 185 4.96 4.90 18.87
C ALA A 185 3.50 5.21 19.28
N VAL A 186 2.52 4.75 18.51
CA VAL A 186 1.09 5.02 18.76
C VAL A 186 0.41 3.94 19.58
N PHE A 187 0.68 2.66 19.30
CA PHE A 187 -0.04 1.54 19.90
C PHE A 187 0.75 0.81 20.99
N GLY A 188 2.08 0.96 21.05
CA GLY A 188 2.95 0.10 21.86
C GLY A 188 3.34 -1.18 21.11
N ARG A 189 4.47 -1.78 21.50
CA ARG A 189 5.04 -2.95 20.80
C ARG A 189 4.14 -4.18 20.91
N GLU A 190 3.55 -4.37 22.09
CA GLU A 190 2.65 -5.48 22.42
C GLU A 190 1.31 -5.44 21.67
N ASN A 191 0.92 -4.26 21.18
CA ASN A 191 -0.32 -4.06 20.42
C ASN A 191 -0.08 -3.94 18.91
N VAL A 192 1.09 -4.36 18.43
CA VAL A 192 1.44 -4.36 17.01
C VAL A 192 1.91 -5.74 16.57
N LEU A 193 1.18 -6.34 15.65
CA LEU A 193 1.55 -7.59 15.00
C LEU A 193 2.09 -7.31 13.60
N VAL A 194 3.28 -7.82 13.31
CA VAL A 194 3.88 -7.71 11.98
C VAL A 194 4.16 -9.11 11.44
N LEU A 195 3.62 -9.42 10.27
CA LEU A 195 3.81 -10.72 9.62
C LEU A 195 4.32 -10.56 8.19
N PRO A 196 5.30 -11.35 7.74
CA PRO A 196 5.66 -11.41 6.33
C PRO A 196 4.55 -12.05 5.49
N TYR A 197 4.33 -11.51 4.29
CA TYR A 197 3.48 -12.11 3.27
C TYR A 197 3.96 -13.52 2.90
N GLU A 198 5.28 -13.71 2.85
CA GLU A 198 5.93 -14.98 2.55
C GLU A 198 5.54 -16.07 3.56
N MET A 199 5.43 -15.74 4.86
CA MET A 199 4.93 -16.66 5.89
C MET A 199 3.51 -17.14 5.60
N MET A 200 2.63 -16.27 5.09
CA MET A 200 1.26 -16.65 4.73
C MET A 200 1.24 -17.68 3.59
N ILE A 201 2.24 -17.66 2.71
CA ILE A 201 2.34 -18.60 1.57
C ILE A 201 2.99 -19.91 2.00
N GLU A 202 4.07 -19.84 2.76
CA GLU A 202 4.91 -20.99 3.11
C GLU A 202 4.40 -21.75 4.34
N ALA A 203 3.80 -21.04 5.30
CA ALA A 203 3.30 -21.57 6.57
C ALA A 203 1.96 -20.91 6.96
N PRO A 204 0.88 -21.09 6.16
CA PRO A 204 -0.40 -20.42 6.38
C PRO A 204 -0.99 -20.66 7.77
N ASP A 205 -0.90 -21.88 8.30
CA ASP A 205 -1.41 -22.20 9.64
C ASP A 205 -0.71 -21.39 10.73
N LEU A 206 0.60 -21.19 10.63
CA LEU A 206 1.36 -20.36 11.57
C LEU A 206 0.99 -18.88 11.44
N PHE A 207 0.83 -18.39 10.21
CA PHE A 207 0.40 -17.01 9.97
C PHE A 207 -0.96 -16.71 10.63
N PHE A 208 -1.96 -17.56 10.36
CA PHE A 208 -3.30 -17.37 10.92
C PHE A 208 -3.34 -17.62 12.42
N PHE A 209 -2.59 -18.60 12.93
CA PHE A 209 -2.43 -18.83 14.36
C PHE A 209 -1.91 -17.57 15.07
N ARG A 210 -0.84 -16.95 14.57
CA ARG A 210 -0.27 -15.73 15.15
C ARG A 210 -1.27 -14.56 15.16
N PHE A 211 -2.03 -14.38 14.08
CA PHE A 211 -3.08 -13.38 14.04
C PHE A 211 -4.21 -13.68 15.04
N GLU A 212 -4.68 -14.93 15.12
CA GLU A 212 -5.74 -15.33 16.05
C GLU A 212 -5.32 -15.13 17.50
N SER A 213 -4.10 -15.52 17.86
CA SER A 213 -3.55 -15.26 19.20
C SER A 213 -3.53 -13.77 19.51
N PHE A 214 -3.05 -12.95 18.55
CA PHE A 214 -2.99 -11.50 18.71
C PHE A 214 -4.37 -10.85 18.83
N ALA A 215 -5.33 -11.34 18.07
CA ALA A 215 -6.72 -10.90 18.05
C ALA A 215 -7.58 -11.59 19.12
N GLU A 216 -6.98 -12.38 20.03
CA GLU A 216 -7.69 -13.09 21.12
C GLU A 216 -8.89 -13.92 20.62
N LEU A 217 -8.71 -14.54 19.45
CA LEU A 217 -9.70 -15.42 18.84
C LEU A 217 -9.41 -16.88 19.15
N GLU A 218 -10.45 -17.72 19.11
CA GLU A 218 -10.27 -19.17 19.12
C GLU A 218 -9.52 -19.63 17.86
N HIS A 219 -8.57 -20.55 18.06
CA HIS A 219 -7.74 -21.03 16.98
C HIS A 219 -8.49 -21.90 15.98
N GLY A 220 -8.14 -21.75 14.70
CA GLY A 220 -8.68 -22.59 13.63
C GLY A 220 -10.07 -22.16 13.14
N GLN A 221 -10.64 -21.09 13.68
CA GLN A 221 -11.86 -20.52 13.14
C GLN A 221 -11.62 -19.99 11.72
N SER A 222 -12.50 -20.35 10.78
CA SER A 222 -12.61 -19.72 9.47
C SER A 222 -11.33 -19.69 8.60
N ARG A 223 -10.55 -20.79 8.56
CA ARG A 223 -9.40 -20.92 7.64
C ARG A 223 -9.84 -20.65 6.19
N PRO A 224 -9.22 -19.70 5.47
CA PRO A 224 -9.57 -19.44 4.09
C PRO A 224 -9.02 -20.54 3.17
N ASP A 225 -9.66 -20.76 2.03
CA ASP A 225 -9.11 -21.61 0.98
C ASP A 225 -7.90 -20.92 0.32
N MET A 226 -6.71 -21.41 0.63
CA MET A 226 -5.44 -20.89 0.09
C MET A 226 -5.26 -21.16 -1.41
N GLY A 227 -6.13 -21.99 -2.03
CA GLY A 227 -6.20 -22.18 -3.48
C GLY A 227 -6.81 -20.99 -4.22
N ILE A 228 -7.56 -20.12 -3.53
CA ILE A 228 -8.18 -18.94 -4.13
C ILE A 228 -7.11 -17.90 -4.46
N ARG A 229 -7.10 -17.43 -5.72
CA ARG A 229 -6.16 -16.41 -6.18
C ARG A 229 -6.86 -15.09 -6.45
N GLU A 230 -6.61 -14.10 -5.61
CA GLU A 230 -7.08 -12.72 -5.81
C GLU A 230 -6.01 -11.87 -6.50
N ASN A 231 -6.44 -10.92 -7.32
CA ASN A 231 -5.58 -9.90 -7.92
C ASN A 231 -4.34 -10.42 -8.68
N LEU A 232 -4.39 -11.64 -9.22
CA LEU A 232 -3.33 -12.32 -9.99
C LEU A 232 -2.45 -11.37 -10.80
N SER A 233 -1.30 -10.94 -10.28
CA SER A 233 -0.44 -9.98 -11.02
C SER A 233 -0.21 -10.49 -12.43
N SER A 234 -0.43 -9.63 -13.44
CA SER A 234 -0.20 -10.06 -14.81
C SER A 234 1.24 -10.55 -14.94
N ARG A 235 1.41 -11.72 -15.56
CA ARG A 235 2.72 -12.23 -15.97
C ARG A 235 3.21 -11.56 -17.25
N ASP A 236 2.41 -10.67 -17.83
CA ASP A 236 2.81 -9.91 -19.00
C ASP A 236 4.09 -9.14 -18.67
N GLU A 237 5.15 -9.44 -19.42
CA GLU A 237 6.40 -8.70 -19.36
C GLU A 237 6.38 -7.49 -20.27
N THR A 238 5.29 -7.33 -21.03
CA THR A 238 5.17 -6.31 -22.06
C THR A 238 4.00 -5.38 -21.77
N TYR A 239 4.26 -4.08 -21.82
CA TYR A 239 3.25 -3.03 -21.83
C TYR A 239 2.98 -2.60 -23.27
N ARG A 240 1.75 -2.78 -23.75
CA ARG A 240 1.32 -2.20 -25.03
C ARG A 240 0.87 -0.76 -24.80
N GLY A 241 1.64 0.21 -25.28
CA GLY A 241 1.17 1.59 -25.40
C GLY A 241 1.04 2.00 -26.86
N TYR A 242 0.77 3.27 -27.09
CA TYR A 242 0.58 3.86 -28.41
C TYR A 242 1.87 4.54 -28.88
N VAL A 243 2.17 4.54 -30.19
CA VAL A 243 3.34 5.27 -30.75
C VAL A 243 3.38 6.72 -30.30
N MET A 244 2.22 7.35 -30.20
CA MET A 244 2.12 8.74 -29.76
C MET A 244 2.47 8.95 -28.29
N ASP A 245 2.51 7.90 -27.46
CA ASP A 245 2.96 8.01 -26.08
C ASP A 245 4.42 8.47 -25.96
N ASP A 246 5.22 8.28 -27.01
CA ASP A 246 6.62 8.68 -27.08
C ASP A 246 6.78 10.08 -27.72
N TRP A 247 5.69 10.79 -28.06
CA TRP A 247 5.78 12.15 -28.57
C TRP A 247 6.01 13.14 -27.42
N LEU A 248 7.02 14.02 -27.58
CA LEU A 248 7.45 15.02 -26.59
C LEU A 248 6.33 15.93 -26.06
N VAL A 249 5.29 16.17 -26.87
CA VAL A 249 4.10 16.96 -26.47
C VAL A 249 3.34 16.26 -25.34
N PHE A 250 3.18 14.94 -25.40
CA PHE A 250 2.48 14.17 -24.39
C PHE A 250 3.30 13.95 -23.12
N ASP A 251 4.63 14.13 -23.19
CA ASP A 251 5.47 14.23 -22.00
C ASP A 251 5.16 15.49 -21.19
N ARG A 252 4.93 16.61 -21.88
CA ARG A 252 4.61 17.90 -21.26
C ARG A 252 3.12 18.04 -20.92
N LEU A 253 2.22 17.28 -21.56
CA LEU A 253 0.76 17.42 -21.43
C LEU A 253 0.06 16.08 -21.07
N PRO A 254 0.16 15.60 -19.81
CA PRO A 254 -0.43 14.32 -19.39
C PRO A 254 -1.96 14.25 -19.44
N LEU A 255 -2.65 15.35 -19.16
CA LEU A 255 -4.11 15.39 -19.18
C LEU A 255 -4.61 15.17 -20.61
N LEU A 256 -3.96 15.82 -21.58
CA LEU A 256 -4.22 15.60 -22.99
C LEU A 256 -3.93 14.15 -23.39
N ARG A 257 -2.84 13.55 -22.90
CA ARG A 257 -2.54 12.12 -23.13
C ARG A 257 -3.61 11.20 -22.55
N ARG A 258 -4.11 11.45 -21.34
CA ARG A 258 -5.18 10.64 -20.72
C ARG A 258 -6.50 10.78 -21.48
N ALA A 259 -6.88 12.02 -21.82
CA ALA A 259 -8.06 12.28 -22.64
C ALA A 259 -7.93 11.60 -24.00
N TRP A 260 -6.77 11.72 -24.64
CA TRP A 260 -6.44 11.06 -25.89
C TRP A 260 -6.50 9.54 -25.76
N ARG A 261 -5.91 8.93 -24.73
CA ARG A 261 -5.98 7.48 -24.51
C ARG A 261 -7.39 7.00 -24.27
N ARG A 262 -8.20 7.78 -23.55
CA ARG A 262 -9.63 7.48 -23.36
C ARG A 262 -10.37 7.51 -24.70
N LEU A 263 -10.04 8.48 -25.56
CA LEU A 263 -10.56 8.58 -26.92
C LEU A 263 -10.07 7.42 -27.81
N ALA A 264 -8.77 7.15 -27.81
CA ALA A 264 -8.10 6.12 -28.60
C ALA A 264 -8.59 4.71 -28.24
N ARG A 265 -8.89 4.45 -26.96
CA ARG A 265 -9.52 3.18 -26.53
C ARG A 265 -10.92 2.98 -27.10
N SER A 266 -11.63 4.07 -27.41
CA SER A 266 -12.97 4.05 -27.99
C SER A 266 -12.99 3.97 -29.52
N ILE A 267 -11.85 4.16 -30.19
CA ILE A 267 -11.75 4.16 -31.67
C ILE A 267 -10.96 2.91 -32.12
N PRO A 268 -11.61 1.88 -32.69
CA PRO A 268 -10.98 0.61 -33.05
C PRO A 268 -9.74 0.75 -33.95
N PHE A 269 -9.79 1.63 -34.94
CA PHE A 269 -8.67 1.84 -35.87
C PHE A 269 -7.41 2.38 -35.17
N ILE A 270 -7.55 3.28 -34.19
CA ILE A 270 -6.40 3.83 -33.44
C ILE A 270 -5.77 2.77 -32.54
N LYS A 271 -6.56 1.79 -32.08
CA LYS A 271 -6.06 0.66 -31.30
C LYS A 271 -5.09 -0.22 -32.10
N ASP A 272 -5.32 -0.36 -33.41
CA ASP A 272 -4.52 -1.22 -34.28
C ASP A 272 -3.33 -0.49 -34.94
N MET A 273 -3.44 0.83 -35.13
CA MET A 273 -2.49 1.59 -35.99
C MET A 273 -1.18 2.05 -35.31
N GLY A 274 -0.77 1.44 -34.19
CA GLY A 274 0.50 1.83 -33.56
C GLY A 274 0.68 1.38 -32.13
N SER A 275 0.46 0.10 -31.83
CA SER A 275 0.85 -0.41 -30.52
C SER A 275 2.38 -0.58 -30.48
N ILE A 276 3.08 0.20 -29.66
CA ILE A 276 4.48 -0.08 -29.31
C ILE A 276 4.47 -1.01 -28.10
N ILE A 277 5.28 -2.05 -28.18
CA ILE A 277 5.53 -2.99 -27.10
C ILE A 277 6.74 -2.49 -26.32
N HIS A 278 6.55 -2.24 -25.02
CA HIS A 278 7.63 -1.86 -24.13
C HIS A 278 7.87 -2.98 -23.13
N GLU A 279 9.13 -3.37 -22.99
CA GLU A 279 9.51 -4.31 -21.95
C GLU A 279 9.37 -3.65 -20.58
N THR A 280 8.64 -4.30 -19.70
CA THR A 280 8.50 -3.94 -18.28
C THR A 280 9.39 -4.79 -17.39
N ARG A 281 10.44 -5.36 -18.00
CA ARG A 281 11.42 -6.17 -17.30
C ARG A 281 12.31 -5.24 -16.48
N VAL A 282 12.42 -5.56 -15.19
CA VAL A 282 13.38 -4.95 -14.28
C VAL A 282 14.53 -5.94 -14.18
N SER A 283 15.78 -5.48 -14.29
CA SER A 283 16.93 -6.38 -14.18
C SER A 283 17.07 -6.92 -12.76
N ASP A 284 17.57 -8.15 -12.64
CA ASP A 284 17.82 -8.76 -11.33
C ASP A 284 18.82 -7.93 -10.51
N SER A 285 19.84 -7.34 -11.16
CA SER A 285 20.78 -6.41 -10.53
C SER A 285 20.11 -5.18 -9.89
N MET A 286 19.03 -4.66 -10.48
CA MET A 286 18.30 -3.52 -9.93
C MET A 286 17.44 -3.94 -8.73
N LEU A 287 16.90 -5.15 -8.75
CA LEU A 287 16.17 -5.73 -7.62
C LEU A 287 17.11 -6.05 -6.44
N GLU A 288 18.30 -6.59 -6.72
CA GLU A 288 19.35 -6.83 -5.72
C GLU A 288 19.87 -5.53 -5.12
N LEU A 289 20.02 -4.47 -5.94
CA LEU A 289 20.41 -3.15 -5.45
C LEU A 289 19.36 -2.60 -4.48
N LEU A 290 18.06 -2.79 -4.77
CA LEU A 290 16.98 -2.38 -3.89
C LEU A 290 17.04 -3.12 -2.55
N LEU A 291 17.23 -4.45 -2.55
CA LEU A 291 17.40 -5.20 -1.30
C LEU A 291 18.63 -4.75 -0.52
N THR A 292 19.77 -4.57 -1.22
CA THR A 292 21.01 -4.08 -0.61
C THR A 292 20.80 -2.73 0.07
N ARG A 293 20.10 -1.79 -0.59
CA ARG A 293 19.76 -0.47 -0.03
C ARG A 293 19.00 -0.56 1.29
N TYR A 294 18.12 -1.55 1.44
CA TYR A 294 17.28 -1.71 2.63
C TYR A 294 17.79 -2.76 3.62
N ARG A 295 18.99 -3.33 3.43
CA ARG A 295 19.55 -4.37 4.32
C ARG A 295 19.61 -3.91 5.78
N ASP A 296 20.14 -2.72 6.04
CA ASP A 296 20.25 -2.19 7.41
C ASP A 296 18.88 -1.90 8.02
N SER A 297 17.93 -1.44 7.20
CA SER A 297 16.53 -1.27 7.63
C SER A 297 15.90 -2.62 7.99
N ASN A 298 16.14 -3.67 7.19
CA ASN A 298 15.65 -5.01 7.46
C ASN A 298 16.26 -5.62 8.72
N ALA A 299 17.52 -5.31 9.02
CA ALA A 299 18.16 -5.76 10.26
C ALA A 299 17.48 -5.13 11.48
N ARG A 300 17.26 -3.80 11.44
CA ARG A 300 16.48 -3.09 12.49
C ARG A 300 15.04 -3.57 12.59
N LEU A 301 14.42 -3.90 11.47
CA LEU A 301 13.07 -4.45 11.43
C LEU A 301 13.00 -5.81 12.13
N GLN A 302 13.96 -6.70 11.88
CA GLN A 302 14.04 -8.01 12.53
C GLN A 302 14.14 -7.89 14.05
N GLU A 303 14.88 -6.92 14.58
CA GLU A 303 14.98 -6.69 16.03
C GLU A 303 13.64 -6.26 16.67
N LYS A 304 12.76 -5.66 15.88
CA LYS A 304 11.48 -5.11 16.34
C LYS A 304 10.34 -6.14 16.31
N ILE A 305 10.43 -7.15 15.46
CA ILE A 305 9.35 -8.12 15.22
C ILE A 305 9.74 -9.52 15.71
N ASP A 306 8.76 -10.34 16.05
CA ASP A 306 8.97 -11.72 16.53
C ASP A 306 9.01 -12.73 15.36
N VAL A 307 9.78 -12.41 14.32
CA VAL A 307 9.91 -13.21 13.10
C VAL A 307 11.35 -13.11 12.58
N ASP A 308 11.98 -14.24 12.31
CA ASP A 308 13.28 -14.28 11.63
C ASP A 308 13.08 -13.93 10.15
N LEU A 309 13.64 -12.79 9.73
CA LEU A 309 13.47 -12.28 8.38
C LEU A 309 14.44 -12.94 7.38
N ARG A 310 15.45 -13.67 7.88
CA ARG A 310 16.38 -14.45 7.05
C ARG A 310 15.65 -15.61 6.37
N ASP A 311 14.70 -16.24 7.06
CA ASP A 311 13.90 -17.34 6.54
C ASP A 311 13.11 -16.93 5.28
N TYR A 312 12.76 -15.64 5.18
CA TYR A 312 12.00 -15.06 4.06
C TYR A 312 12.88 -14.26 3.09
N GLY A 313 14.20 -14.30 3.25
CA GLY A 313 15.20 -13.72 2.34
C GLY A 313 15.29 -12.20 2.34
N TYR A 314 14.90 -11.51 3.42
CA TYR A 314 15.02 -10.06 3.54
C TYR A 314 16.46 -9.58 3.83
N LEU A 315 17.32 -10.48 4.36
CA LEU A 315 18.66 -10.17 4.86
C LEU A 315 19.76 -10.85 4.06
#